data_AF-A0A2J6HDJ4-F1
#
_entry.id   AF-A0A2J6HDJ4-F1
#
_cell.length_a   1.000
_cell.length_b   1.000
_cell.length_c   1.000
_cell.angle_alpha   90.00
_cell.angle_beta   90.00
_cell.angle_gamma   90.00
#
_symmetry.space_group_name_H-M   'P 1'
#
loop_
_entity.id
_entity.type
_entity.pdbx_description
1 polymer ?
#
loop_
_entity_poly.entity_id
_entity_poly.type
_entity_poly.pdbx_seq_one_letter_code
_entity_poly.pdbx_strand_id
1 'polypeptide(L)'
;RVGEGIVTSIGSSVNHKEVLENPDKISKVVLGRGLDAGTAFEILSIDIADIDIGKNIGAVLQMDQAQADKNIAQAKAEERRAMAVAQEQEMKAKAQEARAKVIEAEAEIPMAIAEAFRSGNLGIMDYYKLRNIQADTDMRDSISKPGSKNEPKDNK
;
A
#
# COMPACT_ATOMS: atom_id res chain seq x y z
N ARG A 1 45.54 -32.47 11.42
CA ARG A 1 46.12 -31.76 12.59
C ARG A 1 46.26 -30.27 12.31
N VAL A 2 47.18 -29.81 11.45
CA VAL A 2 47.31 -28.37 11.12
C VAL A 2 46.02 -27.77 10.54
N GLY A 3 45.42 -28.42 9.54
CA GLY A 3 44.16 -27.94 8.95
C GLY A 3 42.98 -27.90 9.94
N GLU A 4 42.88 -28.88 10.83
CA GLU A 4 41.85 -28.91 11.88
C GLU A 4 42.05 -27.77 12.90
N GLY A 5 43.30 -27.47 13.25
CA GLY A 5 43.66 -26.32 14.08
C GLY A 5 43.23 -25.00 13.45
N ILE A 6 43.42 -24.84 12.14
CA ILE A 6 43.02 -23.64 11.38
C ILE A 6 41.48 -23.51 11.38
N VAL A 7 40.76 -24.56 11.01
CA VAL A 7 39.28 -24.55 10.94
C VAL A 7 38.67 -24.27 12.31
N THR A 8 39.21 -24.89 13.37
CA THR A 8 38.74 -24.66 14.73
C THR A 8 39.00 -23.24 15.20
N SER A 9 40.18 -22.67 14.87
CA SER A 9 40.50 -21.28 15.23
C SER A 9 39.55 -20.29 14.55
N ILE A 10 39.26 -20.48 13.25
CA ILE A 10 38.31 -19.64 12.50
C ILE A 10 36.88 -19.81 13.05
N GLY A 11 36.46 -21.04 13.33
CA GLY A 11 35.14 -21.35 13.86
C GLY A 11 34.91 -20.89 15.30
N SER A 12 35.99 -20.72 16.08
CA SER A 12 35.92 -20.20 17.46
C SER A 12 35.90 -18.68 17.55
N SER A 13 36.13 -17.96 16.44
CA SER A 13 36.10 -16.50 16.40
C SER A 13 34.66 -15.97 16.42
N VAL A 14 34.44 -14.88 17.16
CA VAL A 14 33.11 -14.27 17.32
C VAL A 14 32.58 -13.70 16.00
N ASN A 15 33.48 -13.21 15.15
CA ASN A 15 33.13 -12.68 13.85
C ASN A 15 34.23 -13.02 12.84
N HIS A 16 33.83 -13.44 11.64
CA HIS A 16 34.75 -13.66 10.53
C HIS A 16 35.59 -12.41 10.20
N LYS A 17 35.04 -11.20 10.43
CA LYS A 17 35.78 -9.94 10.25
C LYS A 17 37.03 -9.84 11.12
N GLU A 18 36.98 -10.33 12.36
CA GLU A 18 38.13 -10.27 13.28
C GLU A 18 39.31 -11.10 12.77
N VAL A 19 39.00 -12.22 12.12
CA VAL A 19 39.98 -13.11 11.49
C VAL A 19 40.58 -12.46 10.24
N LEU A 20 39.77 -11.76 9.46
CA LEU A 20 40.23 -11.03 8.27
C LEU A 20 41.09 -9.81 8.61
N GLU A 21 40.83 -9.13 9.73
CA GLU A 21 41.63 -7.98 10.15
C GLU A 21 43.06 -8.35 10.54
N ASN A 22 43.28 -9.56 11.07
CA ASN A 22 44.60 -10.03 11.51
C ASN A 22 44.74 -11.56 11.29
N PRO A 23 45.00 -12.02 10.06
CA PRO A 23 45.06 -13.44 9.74
C PRO A 23 46.22 -14.18 10.42
N ASP A 24 47.29 -13.46 10.77
CA ASP A 24 48.43 -13.99 11.56
C ASP A 24 48.03 -14.51 12.94
N LYS A 25 46.88 -14.11 13.48
CA LYS A 25 46.38 -14.69 14.74
C LYS A 25 46.10 -16.18 14.59
N ILE A 26 45.68 -16.64 13.41
CA ILE A 26 45.43 -18.06 13.15
C ILE A 26 46.72 -18.85 13.33
N SER A 27 47.82 -18.43 12.70
CA SER A 27 49.09 -19.16 12.77
C SER A 27 49.63 -19.23 14.20
N LYS A 28 49.56 -18.13 14.96
CA LYS A 28 49.98 -18.10 16.38
C LYS A 28 49.17 -19.03 17.27
N VAL A 29 47.85 -19.05 17.13
CA VAL A 29 46.97 -19.93 17.92
C VAL A 29 47.18 -21.40 17.56
N VAL A 30 47.43 -21.69 16.28
CA VAL A 30 47.68 -23.04 15.77
C VAL A 30 49.05 -23.56 16.21
N LEU A 31 50.10 -22.73 16.18
CA LEU A 31 51.43 -23.07 16.72
C LEU A 31 51.38 -23.30 18.24
N GLY A 32 50.66 -22.45 18.98
CA GLY A 32 50.53 -22.58 20.43
C GLY A 32 49.78 -23.83 20.93
N ARG A 33 49.06 -24.54 20.05
CA ARG A 33 48.36 -25.79 20.36
C ARG A 33 49.23 -27.05 20.27
N GLY A 34 50.51 -26.94 19.88
CA GLY A 34 51.46 -28.07 19.93
C GLY A 34 51.09 -29.21 18.98
N LEU A 35 50.81 -28.89 17.72
CA LEU A 35 50.32 -29.85 16.72
C LEU A 35 51.38 -30.82 16.18
N ASP A 36 52.65 -30.53 16.48
CA ASP A 36 53.87 -31.31 16.26
C ASP A 36 54.08 -32.42 17.31
N ALA A 37 53.31 -32.40 18.41
CA ALA A 37 53.40 -33.40 19.47
C ALA A 37 53.20 -34.83 18.92
N GLY A 38 54.20 -35.69 19.16
CA GLY A 38 54.20 -37.09 18.74
C GLY A 38 54.55 -37.31 17.27
N THR A 39 55.19 -36.34 16.61
CA THR A 39 55.74 -36.50 15.26
C THR A 39 57.25 -36.24 15.24
N ALA A 40 57.96 -36.75 14.23
CA ALA A 40 59.40 -36.51 14.05
C ALA A 40 59.69 -35.18 13.32
N PHE A 41 58.70 -34.30 13.21
CA PHE A 41 58.76 -33.05 12.46
C PHE A 41 58.39 -31.87 13.37
N GLU A 42 59.12 -30.77 13.23
CA GLU A 42 58.85 -29.51 13.93
C GLU A 42 58.28 -28.49 12.93
N ILE A 43 57.24 -27.76 13.34
CA ILE A 43 56.63 -26.72 12.51
C ILE A 43 57.37 -25.40 12.76
N LEU A 44 58.17 -24.95 11.79
CA LEU A 44 58.94 -23.71 11.90
C LEU A 44 58.07 -22.46 11.73
N SER A 45 57.28 -22.41 10.65
CA SER A 45 56.36 -21.30 10.36
C SER A 45 55.10 -21.81 9.65
N ILE A 46 54.03 -21.03 9.79
CA ILE A 46 52.79 -21.20 9.02
C ILE A 46 52.50 -19.85 8.41
N ASP A 47 52.69 -19.75 7.10
CA ASP A 47 52.45 -18.54 6.34
C ASP A 47 51.11 -18.62 5.59
N ILE A 48 50.40 -17.51 5.53
CA ILE A 48 49.12 -17.40 4.82
C ILE A 48 49.41 -16.72 3.48
N ALA A 49 49.18 -17.44 2.38
CA ALA A 49 49.45 -16.93 1.04
C ALA A 49 48.32 -16.06 0.50
N ASP A 50 47.07 -16.50 0.65
CA ASP A 50 45.88 -15.78 0.20
C ASP A 50 44.64 -16.22 0.99
N ILE A 51 43.62 -15.36 1.04
CA ILE A 51 42.34 -15.62 1.72
C ILE A 51 41.19 -15.26 0.78
N ASP A 52 40.48 -16.29 0.32
CA ASP A 52 39.27 -16.12 -0.47
C ASP A 52 38.03 -16.01 0.43
N ILE A 53 37.30 -14.90 0.29
CA ILE A 53 36.01 -14.71 0.94
C ILE A 53 34.92 -15.15 -0.05
N GLY A 54 34.11 -16.13 0.37
CA GLY A 54 32.96 -16.58 -0.39
C GLY A 54 31.79 -15.59 -0.36
N LYS A 55 30.58 -16.08 -0.65
CA LYS A 55 29.37 -15.23 -0.58
C LYS A 55 29.05 -14.85 0.87
N ASN A 56 28.75 -13.57 1.08
CA ASN A 56 28.23 -13.10 2.35
C ASN A 56 26.75 -13.46 2.49
N ILE A 57 26.48 -14.66 3.02
CA ILE A 57 25.13 -15.20 3.20
C ILE A 57 24.29 -14.28 4.09
N GLY A 58 24.90 -13.63 5.10
CA GLY A 58 24.20 -12.69 5.98
C GLY A 58 23.66 -11.46 5.24
N ALA A 59 24.46 -10.88 4.34
CA ALA A 59 24.02 -9.75 3.53
C ALA A 59 22.90 -10.15 2.54
N VAL A 60 23.01 -11.35 1.95
CA VAL A 60 21.97 -11.89 1.06
C VAL A 60 20.67 -12.10 1.81
N LEU A 61 20.70 -12.75 2.99
CA LEU A 61 19.52 -12.95 3.82
C LEU A 61 18.88 -11.62 4.26
N GLN A 62 19.70 -10.62 4.61
CA GLN A 62 19.20 -9.28 4.94
C GLN A 62 18.54 -8.59 3.74
N MET A 63 19.11 -8.73 2.54
CA MET A 63 18.51 -8.23 1.30
C MET A 63 17.20 -8.93 0.99
N ASP A 64 17.14 -10.25 1.13
CA ASP A 64 15.94 -11.05 0.89
C ASP A 64 14.84 -10.69 1.89
N GLN A 65 15.19 -10.48 3.17
CA GLN A 65 14.26 -10.04 4.20
C GLN A 65 13.71 -8.64 3.89
N ALA A 66 14.57 -7.69 3.51
CA ALA A 66 14.15 -6.35 3.12
C ALA A 66 13.25 -6.37 1.85
N GLN A 67 13.53 -7.27 0.91
CA GLN A 67 12.74 -7.43 -0.30
C GLN A 67 11.37 -8.03 0.02
N ALA A 68 11.29 -9.01 0.93
CA ALA A 68 10.04 -9.56 1.43
C ALA A 68 9.20 -8.47 2.12
N ASP A 69 9.82 -7.69 3.00
CA ASP A 69 9.15 -6.57 3.70
C ASP A 69 8.63 -5.53 2.70
N LYS A 70 9.40 -5.20 1.66
CA LYS A 70 8.98 -4.31 0.57
C LYS A 70 7.76 -4.86 -0.16
N ASN A 71 7.74 -6.15 -0.48
CA ASN A 71 6.62 -6.78 -1.18
C ASN A 71 5.35 -6.78 -0.31
N ILE A 72 5.47 -7.09 0.99
CA ILE A 72 4.36 -7.02 1.94
C ILE A 72 3.80 -5.59 2.03
N ALA A 73 4.68 -4.59 2.11
CA ALA A 73 4.27 -3.20 2.15
C ALA A 73 3.56 -2.75 0.87
N GLN A 74 4.05 -3.17 -0.30
CA GLN A 74 3.42 -2.90 -1.60
C GLN A 74 2.04 -3.55 -1.70
N ALA A 75 1.91 -4.82 -1.34
CA ALA A 75 0.63 -5.53 -1.35
C ALA A 75 -0.40 -4.86 -0.44
N LYS A 76 -0.01 -4.45 0.76
CA LYS A 76 -0.89 -3.74 1.71
C LYS A 76 -1.31 -2.35 1.18
N ALA A 77 -0.43 -1.66 0.47
CA ALA A 77 -0.77 -0.38 -0.16
C ALA A 77 -1.78 -0.57 -1.30
N GLU A 78 -1.64 -1.65 -2.08
CA GLU A 78 -2.57 -1.99 -3.14
C GLU A 78 -3.94 -2.43 -2.61
N GLU A 79 -3.97 -3.26 -1.55
CA GLU A 79 -5.20 -3.65 -0.85
C GLU A 79 -5.99 -2.43 -0.37
N ARG A 80 -5.30 -1.43 0.20
CA ARG A 80 -5.92 -0.16 0.61
C ARG A 80 -6.48 0.63 -0.56
N ARG A 81 -5.79 0.66 -1.69
CA ARG A 81 -6.29 1.33 -2.91
C ARG A 81 -7.53 0.63 -3.44
N ALA A 82 -7.53 -0.70 -3.50
CA ALA A 82 -8.68 -1.48 -3.93
C ALA A 82 -9.89 -1.26 -3.01
N MET A 83 -9.69 -1.26 -1.69
CA MET A 83 -10.75 -0.96 -0.73
C MET A 83 -11.30 0.46 -0.89
N ALA A 84 -10.44 1.46 -1.11
CA ALA A 84 -10.88 2.83 -1.33
C ALA A 84 -11.73 2.96 -2.60
N VAL A 85 -11.33 2.32 -3.70
CA VAL A 85 -12.12 2.29 -4.94
C VAL A 85 -13.45 1.58 -4.71
N ALA A 86 -13.47 0.46 -4.00
CA ALA A 86 -14.71 -0.25 -3.68
C ALA A 86 -15.66 0.61 -2.85
N GLN A 87 -15.16 1.32 -1.84
CA GLN A 87 -15.96 2.27 -1.04
C GLN A 87 -16.49 3.43 -1.89
N GLU A 88 -15.67 3.98 -2.80
CA GLU A 88 -16.12 5.04 -3.70
C GLU A 88 -17.28 4.56 -4.59
N GLN A 89 -17.19 3.33 -5.13
CA GLN A 89 -18.26 2.74 -5.93
C GLN A 89 -19.51 2.46 -5.09
N GLU A 90 -19.36 1.96 -3.87
CA GLU A 90 -20.48 1.75 -2.95
C GLU A 90 -21.20 3.07 -2.63
N MET A 91 -20.45 4.14 -2.39
CA MET A 91 -21.00 5.47 -2.15
C MET A 91 -21.70 6.04 -3.38
N LYS A 92 -21.16 5.83 -4.59
CA LYS A 92 -21.83 6.19 -5.85
C LYS A 92 -23.15 5.44 -6.01
N ALA A 93 -23.16 4.13 -5.73
CA ALA A 93 -24.38 3.32 -5.79
C ALA A 93 -25.43 3.81 -4.77
N LYS A 94 -25.04 4.08 -3.51
CA LYS A 94 -25.94 4.65 -2.49
C LYS A 94 -26.50 6.02 -2.90
N ALA A 95 -25.67 6.87 -3.51
CA ALA A 95 -26.13 8.17 -4.01
C ALA A 95 -27.15 8.01 -5.14
N GLN A 96 -26.98 7.02 -6.03
CA GLN A 96 -27.96 6.70 -7.07
C GLN A 96 -29.25 6.14 -6.48
N GLU A 97 -29.17 5.24 -5.50
CA GLU A 97 -30.34 4.69 -4.81
C GLU A 97 -31.13 5.79 -4.08
N ALA A 98 -30.45 6.69 -3.38
CA ALA A 98 -31.07 7.84 -2.73
C ALA A 98 -31.75 8.77 -3.73
N ARG A 99 -31.11 9.05 -4.88
CA ARG A 99 -31.73 9.82 -5.97
C ARG A 99 -32.97 9.12 -6.54
N ALA A 100 -32.92 7.80 -6.71
CA ALA A 100 -34.08 7.04 -7.18
C ALA A 100 -35.26 7.16 -6.21
N LYS A 101 -35.01 7.09 -4.90
CA LYS A 101 -36.05 7.30 -3.86
C LYS A 101 -36.64 8.71 -3.88
N VAL A 102 -35.82 9.74 -4.13
CA VAL A 102 -36.32 11.12 -4.29
C VAL A 102 -37.23 11.22 -5.52
N ILE A 103 -36.82 10.63 -6.65
CA ILE A 103 -37.63 10.63 -7.88
C ILE A 103 -38.95 9.87 -7.67
N GLU A 104 -38.92 8.74 -6.96
CA GLU A 104 -40.12 7.97 -6.62
C GLU A 104 -41.10 8.80 -5.77
N ALA A 105 -40.60 9.49 -4.73
CA ALA A 105 -41.42 10.39 -3.92
C ALA A 105 -41.95 11.61 -4.72
N GLU A 106 -41.14 12.17 -5.62
CA GLU A 106 -41.58 13.26 -6.51
C GLU A 106 -42.65 12.78 -7.50
N ALA A 107 -42.60 11.53 -7.96
CA ALA A 107 -43.59 10.95 -8.87
C ALA A 107 -44.96 10.73 -8.20
N GLU A 108 -45.01 10.58 -6.87
CA GLU A 108 -46.26 10.51 -6.12
C GLU A 108 -47.04 11.85 -6.14
N ILE A 109 -46.35 12.99 -6.27
CA ILE A 109 -46.97 14.32 -6.22
C ILE A 109 -47.95 14.53 -7.41
N PRO A 110 -47.57 14.30 -8.69
CA PRO A 110 -48.51 14.37 -9.80
C PRO A 110 -49.69 13.39 -9.68
N MET A 111 -49.44 12.19 -9.16
CA MET A 111 -50.51 11.19 -8.94
C MET A 111 -51.51 11.69 -7.90
N ALA A 112 -51.05 12.20 -6.76
CA ALA A 112 -51.90 12.76 -5.72
C ALA A 112 -52.67 14.00 -6.22
N ILE A 113 -52.05 14.86 -7.03
CA ILE A 113 -52.72 16.00 -7.68
C ILE A 113 -53.82 15.50 -8.64
N ALA A 114 -53.55 14.49 -9.46
CA ALA A 114 -54.53 13.92 -10.37
C ALA A 114 -55.72 13.29 -9.61
N GLU A 115 -55.46 12.66 -8.47
CA GLU A 115 -56.50 12.11 -7.58
C GLU A 115 -57.32 13.21 -6.90
N ALA A 116 -56.68 14.31 -6.48
CA ALA A 116 -57.36 15.48 -5.94
C ALA A 116 -58.30 16.15 -6.97
N PHE A 117 -57.93 16.16 -8.26
CA PHE A 117 -58.82 16.59 -9.34
C PHE A 117 -60.01 15.65 -9.55
N ARG A 118 -59.80 14.33 -9.51
CA ARG A 118 -60.89 13.36 -9.69
C ARG A 118 -61.87 13.36 -8.51
N SER A 119 -61.35 13.51 -7.29
CA SER A 119 -62.15 13.55 -6.06
C SER A 119 -62.86 14.89 -5.83
N GLY A 120 -62.59 15.91 -6.65
CA GLY A 120 -63.22 17.23 -6.57
C GLY A 120 -62.67 18.13 -5.46
N ASN A 121 -61.57 17.74 -4.81
CA ASN A 121 -60.92 18.52 -3.74
C ASN A 121 -60.04 19.66 -4.26
N LEU A 122 -59.69 19.66 -5.56
CA LEU A 122 -58.90 20.72 -6.20
C LEU A 122 -59.62 21.25 -7.44
N GLY A 123 -59.85 22.57 -7.48
CA GLY A 123 -60.52 23.24 -8.60
C GLY A 123 -59.57 23.64 -9.73
N ILE A 124 -60.12 23.82 -10.94
CA ILE A 124 -59.37 24.29 -12.12
C ILE A 124 -58.72 25.67 -11.86
N MET A 125 -59.42 26.57 -11.16
CA MET A 125 -58.88 27.89 -10.82
C MET A 125 -57.68 27.82 -9.86
N ASP A 126 -57.67 26.86 -8.95
CA ASP A 126 -56.55 26.68 -7.99
C ASP A 126 -55.32 26.09 -8.68
N TYR A 127 -55.52 25.21 -9.67
CA TYR A 127 -54.43 24.73 -10.54
C TYR A 127 -53.76 25.85 -11.32
N TYR A 128 -54.56 26.73 -11.94
CA TYR A 128 -54.02 27.87 -12.69
C TYR A 128 -53.26 28.84 -11.79
N LYS A 129 -53.73 29.09 -10.56
CA LYS A 129 -52.98 29.88 -9.57
C LYS A 129 -51.65 29.22 -9.22
N LEU A 130 -51.64 27.92 -8.96
CA LEU A 130 -50.44 27.17 -8.60
C LEU A 130 -49.41 27.21 -9.75
N ARG A 131 -49.86 27.02 -11.00
CA ARG A 131 -49.01 27.13 -12.19
C ARG A 131 -48.46 28.55 -12.40
N ASN A 132 -49.25 29.58 -12.13
CA ASN A 132 -48.78 30.97 -12.23
C ASN A 132 -47.72 31.27 -11.16
N ILE A 133 -47.91 30.81 -9.91
CA ILE A 133 -46.92 30.98 -8.85
C ILE A 133 -45.62 30.24 -9.18
N GLN A 134 -45.69 29.02 -9.74
CA GLN A 134 -44.51 28.30 -10.22
C GLN A 134 -43.79 29.08 -11.33
N ALA A 135 -44.52 29.59 -12.33
CA ALA A 135 -43.94 30.39 -13.40
C ALA A 135 -43.26 31.68 -12.89
N ASP A 136 -43.88 32.37 -11.93
CA ASP A 136 -43.28 33.55 -11.30
C ASP A 136 -42.02 33.19 -10.49
N THR A 137 -42.01 32.02 -9.85
CA THR A 137 -40.84 31.51 -9.10
C THR A 137 -39.69 31.15 -10.05
N ASP A 138 -39.97 30.45 -11.15
CA ASP A 138 -38.97 30.11 -12.18
C ASP A 138 -38.40 31.37 -12.84
N MET A 139 -39.26 32.36 -13.15
CA MET A 139 -38.81 33.66 -13.64
C MET A 139 -37.91 34.35 -12.62
N ARG A 140 -38.28 34.35 -11.34
CA ARG A 140 -37.50 34.98 -10.27
C ARG A 140 -36.14 34.30 -10.04
N ASP A 141 -36.08 32.98 -10.12
CA ASP A 141 -34.83 32.21 -10.03
C ASP A 141 -33.92 32.48 -11.23
N SER A 142 -34.50 32.57 -12.43
CA SER A 142 -33.74 32.90 -13.65
C SER A 142 -33.17 34.32 -13.64
N ILE A 143 -33.90 35.28 -13.07
CA ILE A 143 -33.46 36.68 -12.90
C ILE A 143 -32.43 36.79 -11.77
N SER A 144 -32.56 35.99 -10.70
CA SER A 144 -31.64 36.01 -9.56
C SER A 144 -30.31 35.29 -9.82
N LYS A 145 -30.21 34.48 -10.88
CA LYS A 145 -28.97 33.84 -11.34
C LYS A 145 -28.52 34.34 -12.73
N PRO A 146 -28.09 35.60 -12.90
CA PRO A 146 -27.45 36.03 -14.12
C PRO A 146 -25.99 35.51 -14.14
N GLY A 147 -25.73 34.30 -14.66
CA GLY A 147 -24.34 33.88 -14.88
C GLY A 147 -23.99 32.41 -15.13
N SER A 148 -24.87 31.42 -14.96
CA SER A 148 -24.46 30.00 -15.12
C SER A 148 -24.68 29.43 -16.53
N LYS A 149 -24.42 30.24 -17.58
CA LYS A 149 -24.32 29.77 -18.98
C LYS A 149 -22.98 30.21 -19.54
N ASN A 150 -21.91 29.53 -19.14
CA ASN A 150 -20.71 29.24 -19.94
C ASN A 150 -19.62 28.62 -19.04
N GLU A 151 -19.66 27.31 -18.87
CA GLU A 151 -18.42 26.55 -18.67
C GLU A 151 -18.34 25.52 -19.81
N PRO A 152 -17.33 25.59 -20.68
CA PRO A 152 -17.04 24.51 -21.61
C PRO A 152 -16.67 23.28 -20.78
N LYS A 153 -17.36 22.17 -21.02
CA LYS A 153 -16.95 20.87 -20.49
C LYS A 153 -15.58 20.52 -21.07
N ASP A 154 -14.54 20.65 -20.26
CA ASP A 154 -13.24 20.04 -20.52
C ASP A 154 -13.42 18.52 -20.45
N ASN A 155 -13.49 17.89 -21.62
CA ASN A 155 -13.31 16.45 -21.76
C ASN A 155 -11.81 16.16 -21.71
N LYS A 156 -11.35 15.61 -20.58
CA LYS A 156 -10.11 14.82 -20.48
C LYS A 156 -10.44 13.45 -19.92
#